data_AF-A0A932R2S5-F1
#
_entry.id   AF-A0A932R2S5-F1
#
_cell.length_a   1.000
_cell.length_b   1.000
_cell.length_c   1.000
_cell.angle_alpha   90.00
_cell.angle_beta   90.00
_cell.angle_gamma   90.00
#
_symmetry.space_group_name_H-M   'P 1'
#
loop_
_entity.id
_entity.type
_entity.pdbx_description
1 polymer ?
#
loop_
_entity_poly.entity_id
_entity_poly.type
_entity_poly.pdbx_seq_one_letter_code
_entity_poly.pdbx_strand_id
1 'polypeptide(L)'
;MSSRKNSKSSKANLEKNSDELPVSVGIEDPLKEAISLSKRASAEEIENSAAEREKVADSIVELDQMKSSLLPIEQGLLPMIQAKKTEAAKKIKQLEALNKYSQYALFSYDPFTWRDDKGFPRLAVFSLKSPNFEISVTRSYDSYSGRTVWRKKIVPTLPADLQSCYKDVFSKLNEVARKNEKSAKVRATFASLIPGSVREVIISASKEFKDIFIIAQIDRWDLGKDVNPKPNQNSLVVGYDGVNHWLVTAFDPTSVDSCAKMFVDVAPKYDATLSKKGKSAKSTTVGSAKESGKAKPGRLY
;
A
#
# COMPACT_ATOMS: atom_id res chain seq x y z
N MET A 1 2.31 -24.99 -71.27
CA MET A 1 1.40 -26.01 -70.69
C MET A 1 1.91 -26.33 -69.28
N SER A 2 1.33 -25.69 -68.27
CA SER A 2 0.42 -26.30 -67.30
C SER A 2 1.07 -27.37 -66.40
N SER A 3 1.43 -26.98 -65.18
CA SER A 3 0.85 -27.61 -63.99
C SER A 3 1.18 -26.80 -62.73
N ARG A 4 0.13 -26.15 -62.22
CA ARG A 4 0.04 -25.60 -60.86
C ARG A 4 0.08 -26.75 -59.85
N LYS A 5 0.86 -26.60 -58.77
CA LYS A 5 0.58 -27.29 -57.51
C LYS A 5 0.45 -26.25 -56.40
N ASN A 6 -0.80 -25.96 -56.06
CA ASN A 6 -1.21 -25.33 -54.81
C ASN A 6 -1.05 -26.36 -53.69
N SER A 7 -0.25 -26.06 -52.67
CA SER A 7 -0.38 -26.68 -51.35
C SER A 7 -0.71 -25.60 -50.33
N LYS A 8 -1.91 -25.76 -49.77
CA LYS A 8 -2.53 -24.95 -48.72
C LYS A 8 -1.63 -24.89 -47.49
N SER A 9 -1.13 -23.70 -47.15
CA SER A 9 -0.64 -23.40 -45.82
C SER A 9 -1.84 -23.15 -44.91
N SER A 10 -1.88 -23.92 -43.83
CA SER A 10 -2.94 -23.95 -42.84
C SER A 10 -2.51 -23.16 -41.62
N LYS A 11 -3.44 -22.39 -41.05
CA LYS A 11 -3.51 -21.96 -39.64
C LYS A 11 -2.43 -20.99 -39.14
N ALA A 12 -2.87 -19.76 -38.89
CA ALA A 12 -2.65 -19.12 -37.60
C ALA A 12 -3.84 -18.19 -37.32
N ASN A 13 -4.87 -18.75 -36.69
CA ASN A 13 -5.87 -17.95 -35.98
C ASN A 13 -5.13 -17.21 -34.87
N LEU A 14 -4.97 -15.90 -35.03
CA LEU A 14 -4.61 -15.01 -33.94
C LEU A 14 -5.86 -14.91 -33.04
N GLU A 15 -6.00 -15.85 -32.11
CA GLU A 15 -6.89 -15.69 -30.98
C GLU A 15 -6.42 -14.48 -30.18
N LYS A 16 -7.19 -13.38 -30.32
CA LYS A 16 -7.18 -12.28 -29.37
C LYS A 16 -7.72 -12.82 -28.04
N ASN A 17 -6.85 -13.39 -27.21
CA ASN A 17 -7.09 -13.44 -25.78
C ASN A 17 -6.88 -12.02 -25.23
N SER A 18 -7.89 -11.18 -25.39
CA SER A 18 -8.07 -10.06 -24.48
C SER A 18 -8.58 -10.65 -23.18
N ASP A 19 -7.67 -10.92 -22.25
CA ASP A 19 -7.97 -11.00 -20.83
C ASP A 19 -8.64 -9.67 -20.45
N GLU A 20 -9.96 -9.61 -20.57
CA GLU A 20 -10.75 -8.51 -20.05
C GLU A 20 -10.58 -8.55 -18.54
N LEU A 21 -9.75 -7.61 -18.04
CA LEU A 21 -9.60 -7.39 -16.61
C LEU A 21 -10.99 -7.22 -16.00
N PRO A 22 -11.30 -7.85 -14.86
CA PRO A 22 -12.59 -7.70 -14.22
C PRO A 22 -12.79 -6.24 -13.86
N VAL A 23 -13.57 -5.53 -14.68
CA VAL A 23 -13.95 -4.16 -14.39
C VAL A 23 -15.00 -4.25 -13.29
N SER A 24 -14.66 -3.79 -12.09
CA SER A 24 -15.56 -3.69 -10.94
C SER A 24 -16.57 -2.55 -11.13
N VAL A 25 -17.35 -2.60 -12.22
CA VAL A 25 -18.43 -1.65 -12.52
C VAL A 25 -19.59 -1.97 -11.60
N GLY A 26 -19.73 -1.23 -10.51
CA GLY A 26 -20.91 -1.35 -9.62
C GLY A 26 -20.68 -1.12 -8.13
N ILE A 27 -19.42 -1.04 -7.67
CA ILE A 27 -19.16 -0.79 -6.24
C ILE A 27 -19.27 0.72 -5.98
N GLU A 28 -20.29 1.18 -5.26
CA GLU A 28 -20.46 2.60 -4.92
C GLU A 28 -19.39 3.09 -3.93
N ASP A 29 -19.22 2.35 -2.82
CA ASP A 29 -18.23 2.64 -1.77
C ASP A 29 -17.30 1.43 -1.56
N PRO A 30 -16.08 1.46 -2.16
CA PRO A 30 -15.07 0.43 -1.98
C PRO A 30 -14.72 0.15 -0.53
N LEU A 31 -14.67 1.16 0.34
CA LEU A 31 -14.18 0.93 1.70
C LEU A 31 -15.24 0.25 2.55
N LYS A 32 -16.51 0.61 2.37
CA LYS A 32 -17.62 -0.09 3.00
C LYS A 32 -17.69 -1.56 2.56
N GLU A 33 -17.49 -1.81 1.26
CA GLU A 33 -17.44 -3.17 0.72
C GLU A 33 -16.21 -3.95 1.21
N ALA A 34 -15.05 -3.29 1.35
CA ALA A 34 -13.86 -3.92 1.91
C ALA A 34 -14.06 -4.34 3.38
N ILE A 35 -14.77 -3.52 4.16
CA ILE A 35 -15.16 -3.86 5.53
C ILE A 35 -16.12 -5.06 5.54
N SER A 36 -17.12 -5.10 4.65
CA SER A 36 -18.09 -6.22 4.60
C SER A 36 -17.45 -7.55 4.22
N LEU A 37 -16.39 -7.52 3.40
CA LEU A 37 -15.58 -8.70 3.07
C LEU A 37 -14.64 -9.14 4.20
N SER A 38 -14.38 -8.27 5.18
CA SER A 38 -13.51 -8.59 6.30
C SER A 38 -14.26 -9.45 7.31
N LYS A 39 -13.69 -10.59 7.69
CA LYS A 39 -14.34 -11.57 8.57
C LYS A 39 -13.55 -11.77 9.83
N ARG A 40 -14.23 -11.69 10.98
CA ARG A 40 -13.65 -12.11 12.24
C ARG A 40 -13.79 -13.62 12.38
N ALA A 41 -12.72 -14.27 12.83
CA ALA A 41 -12.76 -15.70 13.11
C ALA A 41 -13.78 -15.98 14.23
N SER A 42 -14.63 -16.97 14.00
CA SER A 42 -15.56 -17.49 15.00
C SER A 42 -14.81 -18.29 16.08
N ALA A 43 -15.43 -18.49 17.24
CA ALA A 43 -14.84 -19.31 18.30
C ALA A 43 -14.56 -20.75 17.83
N GLU A 44 -15.47 -21.32 17.02
CA GLU A 44 -15.31 -22.64 16.42
C GLU A 44 -14.12 -22.70 15.47
N GLU A 45 -13.92 -21.69 14.62
CA GLU A 45 -12.75 -21.62 13.73
C GLU A 45 -11.44 -21.50 14.51
N ILE A 46 -11.43 -20.76 15.62
CA ILE A 46 -10.26 -20.63 16.49
C ILE A 46 -9.94 -21.98 17.15
N GLU A 47 -10.94 -22.69 17.67
CA GLU A 47 -10.75 -24.02 18.27
C GLU A 47 -10.27 -25.04 17.22
N ASN A 48 -10.93 -25.07 16.05
CA ASN A 48 -10.53 -25.92 14.93
C ASN A 48 -9.11 -25.60 14.46
N SER A 49 -8.69 -24.33 14.49
CA SER A 49 -7.33 -23.92 14.12
C SER A 49 -6.27 -24.49 15.06
N ALA A 50 -6.57 -24.65 16.35
CA ALA A 50 -5.66 -25.25 17.32
C ALA A 50 -5.46 -26.75 17.06
N ALA A 51 -6.57 -27.47 16.80
CA ALA A 51 -6.53 -28.90 16.45
C ALA A 51 -5.85 -29.12 15.09
N GLU A 52 -6.10 -28.26 14.10
CA GLU A 52 -5.44 -28.34 12.80
C GLU A 52 -3.94 -28.05 12.91
N ARG A 53 -3.55 -27.11 13.77
CA ARG A 53 -2.13 -26.80 14.01
C ARG A 53 -1.38 -28.01 14.54
N GLU A 54 -1.96 -28.74 15.48
CA GLU A 54 -1.38 -29.96 16.03
C GLU A 54 -1.18 -31.03 14.94
N LYS A 55 -2.20 -31.27 14.11
CA LYS A 55 -2.09 -32.19 12.96
C LYS A 55 -0.99 -31.80 11.96
N VAL A 56 -0.86 -30.50 11.66
CA VAL A 56 0.20 -30.01 10.76
C VAL A 56 1.57 -30.12 11.41
N ALA A 57 1.67 -29.93 12.74
CA ALA A 57 2.91 -30.12 13.47
C ALA A 57 3.35 -31.60 13.45
N ASP A 58 2.42 -32.53 13.63
CA ASP A 58 2.69 -33.97 13.51
C ASP A 58 3.19 -34.33 12.11
N SER A 59 2.59 -33.76 11.07
CA SER A 59 3.05 -33.94 9.68
C SER A 59 4.49 -33.46 9.46
N ILE A 60 4.94 -32.41 10.17
CA ILE A 60 6.34 -31.96 10.11
C ILE A 60 7.27 -32.99 10.77
N VAL A 61 6.86 -33.57 11.91
CA VAL A 61 7.62 -34.63 12.59
C VAL A 61 7.75 -35.86 11.68
N GLU A 62 6.66 -36.27 11.03
CA GLU A 62 6.67 -37.37 10.04
C GLU A 62 7.63 -37.08 8.88
N LEU A 63 7.61 -35.86 8.33
CA LEU A 63 8.54 -35.45 7.27
C LEU A 63 10.00 -35.47 7.74
N ASP A 64 10.27 -35.11 8.99
CA ASP A 64 11.62 -35.18 9.56
C ASP A 64 12.10 -36.61 9.79
N GLN A 65 11.19 -37.49 10.25
CA GLN A 65 11.47 -38.93 10.34
C GLN A 65 11.75 -39.52 8.95
N MET A 66 10.89 -39.23 7.96
CA MET A 66 11.07 -39.67 6.57
C MET A 66 12.41 -39.19 6.00
N LYS A 67 12.79 -37.94 6.25
CA LYS A 67 14.09 -37.39 5.85
C LYS A 67 15.25 -38.18 6.47
N SER A 68 15.15 -38.57 7.74
CA SER A 68 16.20 -39.32 8.43
C SER A 68 16.31 -40.79 7.99
N SER A 69 15.23 -41.36 7.46
CA SER A 69 15.17 -42.75 7.00
C SER A 69 15.44 -42.94 5.51
N LEU A 70 15.73 -41.87 4.75
CA LEU A 70 15.99 -41.97 3.31
C LEU A 70 17.24 -42.79 3.01
N LEU A 71 17.12 -43.72 2.07
CA LEU A 71 18.26 -44.43 1.49
C LEU A 71 19.07 -43.50 0.57
N PRO A 72 20.36 -43.80 0.28
CA PRO A 72 21.19 -42.98 -0.60
C PRO A 72 20.58 -42.73 -1.98
N ILE A 73 19.87 -43.73 -2.55
CA ILE A 73 19.21 -43.60 -3.86
C ILE A 73 17.99 -42.67 -3.82
N GLU A 74 17.41 -42.45 -2.63
CA GLU A 74 16.21 -41.64 -2.40
C GLU A 74 16.53 -40.19 -2.05
N GLN A 75 17.82 -39.82 -1.95
CA GLN A 75 18.23 -38.45 -1.64
C GLN A 75 17.69 -37.41 -2.64
N GLY A 76 17.35 -37.83 -3.86
CA GLY A 76 16.65 -36.98 -4.84
C GLY A 76 15.29 -36.45 -4.36
N LEU A 77 14.68 -37.05 -3.33
CA LEU A 77 13.41 -36.61 -2.73
C LEU A 77 13.59 -35.47 -1.70
N LEU A 78 14.81 -35.18 -1.26
CA LEU A 78 15.08 -34.14 -0.25
C LEU A 78 14.48 -32.76 -0.61
N PRO A 79 14.58 -32.25 -1.85
CA PRO A 79 13.98 -30.98 -2.21
C PRO A 79 12.45 -30.98 -2.04
N MET A 80 11.79 -32.10 -2.36
CA MET A 80 10.34 -32.24 -2.20
C MET A 80 9.93 -32.26 -0.73
N ILE A 81 10.65 -33.00 0.12
CA ILE A 81 10.41 -33.03 1.57
C ILE A 81 10.62 -31.64 2.17
N GLN A 82 11.69 -30.95 1.78
CA GLN A 82 11.95 -29.58 2.24
C GLN A 82 10.84 -28.62 1.81
N ALA A 83 10.38 -28.69 0.56
CA ALA A 83 9.27 -27.86 0.08
C ALA A 83 8.00 -28.09 0.90
N LYS A 84 7.59 -29.35 1.11
CA LYS A 84 6.42 -29.70 1.94
C LYS A 84 6.58 -29.21 3.39
N LYS A 85 7.78 -29.35 3.97
CA LYS A 85 8.06 -28.85 5.31
C LYS A 85 7.92 -27.33 5.41
N THR A 86 8.42 -26.59 4.42
CA THR A 86 8.28 -25.13 4.39
C THR A 86 6.82 -24.70 4.24
N GLU A 87 6.02 -25.43 3.46
CA GLU A 87 4.58 -25.20 3.32
C GLU A 87 3.83 -25.47 4.63
N ALA A 88 4.08 -26.61 5.27
CA ALA A 88 3.51 -26.95 6.57
C ALA A 88 3.88 -25.91 7.64
N ALA A 89 5.14 -25.47 7.69
CA ALA A 89 5.58 -24.42 8.61
C ALA A 89 4.91 -23.07 8.34
N LYS A 90 4.64 -22.73 7.07
CA LYS A 90 3.85 -21.55 6.71
C LYS A 90 2.41 -21.68 7.23
N LYS A 91 1.80 -22.84 7.08
CA LYS A 91 0.44 -23.13 7.55
C LYS A 91 0.32 -23.05 9.07
N ILE A 92 1.29 -23.57 9.83
CA ILE A 92 1.33 -23.40 11.30
C ILE A 92 1.32 -21.92 11.68
N LYS A 93 2.17 -21.10 11.04
CA LYS A 93 2.20 -19.66 11.31
C LYS A 93 0.87 -18.97 11.01
N GLN A 94 0.16 -19.39 9.96
CA GLN A 94 -1.18 -18.88 9.64
C GLN A 94 -2.19 -19.22 10.74
N LEU A 95 -2.17 -20.46 11.24
CA LEU A 95 -3.07 -20.91 12.32
C LEU A 95 -2.75 -20.23 13.65
N GLU A 96 -1.47 -20.04 13.97
CA GLU A 96 -1.05 -19.30 15.18
C GLU A 96 -1.45 -17.83 15.11
N ALA A 97 -1.34 -17.22 13.94
CA ALA A 97 -1.80 -15.85 13.70
C ALA A 97 -3.31 -15.71 13.92
N LEU A 98 -4.12 -16.68 13.46
CA LEU A 98 -5.57 -16.69 13.69
C LEU A 98 -5.92 -16.64 15.18
N ASN A 99 -5.23 -17.42 16.00
CA ASN A 99 -5.47 -17.43 17.45
C ASN A 99 -5.00 -16.10 18.10
N LYS A 100 -3.79 -15.65 17.78
CA LYS A 100 -3.18 -14.44 18.36
C LYS A 100 -3.96 -13.16 18.00
N TYR A 101 -4.44 -13.04 16.77
CA TYR A 101 -5.08 -11.84 16.24
C TYR A 101 -6.61 -11.98 16.14
N SER A 102 -7.21 -12.96 16.83
CA SER A 102 -8.65 -13.23 16.85
C SER A 102 -9.54 -12.03 17.23
N GLN A 103 -8.97 -11.01 17.87
CA GLN A 103 -9.65 -9.75 18.18
C GLN A 103 -9.90 -8.86 16.94
N TYR A 104 -9.12 -9.03 15.88
CA TYR A 104 -9.22 -8.28 14.64
C TYR A 104 -9.94 -9.09 13.56
N ALA A 105 -10.54 -8.40 12.59
CA ALA A 105 -11.11 -9.05 11.42
C ALA A 105 -10.02 -9.31 10.37
N LEU A 106 -10.00 -10.51 9.78
CA LEU A 106 -9.13 -10.82 8.66
C LEU A 106 -9.57 -10.00 7.45
N PHE A 107 -8.65 -9.23 6.88
CA PHE A 107 -8.91 -8.33 5.75
C PHE A 107 -8.67 -9.06 4.42
N SER A 108 -9.67 -9.06 3.53
CA SER A 108 -9.54 -9.67 2.19
C SER A 108 -8.61 -8.86 1.29
N TYR A 109 -7.95 -9.54 0.34
CA TYR A 109 -7.13 -8.92 -0.70
C TYR A 109 -7.93 -8.45 -1.92
N ASP A 110 -9.16 -8.95 -2.08
CA ASP A 110 -10.02 -8.62 -3.22
C ASP A 110 -10.19 -7.11 -3.45
N PRO A 111 -10.35 -6.27 -2.40
CA PRO A 111 -10.46 -4.82 -2.57
C PRO A 111 -9.30 -4.16 -3.33
N PHE A 112 -8.10 -4.72 -3.25
CA PHE A 112 -6.92 -4.19 -3.97
C PHE A 112 -6.91 -4.57 -5.45
N THR A 113 -7.81 -5.44 -5.89
CA THR A 113 -7.99 -5.81 -7.30
C THR A 113 -9.01 -4.92 -8.01
N TRP A 114 -9.81 -4.14 -7.27
CA TRP A 114 -10.80 -3.26 -7.86
C TRP A 114 -10.19 -2.09 -8.62
N ARG A 115 -10.80 -1.77 -9.75
CA ARG A 115 -10.31 -0.77 -10.71
C ARG A 115 -11.36 0.28 -11.02
N ASP A 116 -10.91 1.49 -11.31
CA ASP A 116 -11.71 2.52 -11.93
C ASP A 116 -11.99 2.21 -13.41
N ASP A 117 -12.78 3.07 -14.06
CA ASP A 117 -13.08 3.03 -15.49
C ASP A 117 -11.81 3.09 -16.37
N LYS A 118 -10.74 3.67 -15.83
CA LYS A 118 -9.43 3.77 -16.44
C LYS A 118 -8.49 2.65 -16.01
N GLY A 119 -8.95 1.57 -15.37
CA GLY A 119 -8.11 0.43 -14.99
C GLY A 119 -7.02 0.74 -13.95
N PHE A 120 -7.16 1.80 -13.16
CA PHE A 120 -6.28 2.16 -12.05
C PHE A 120 -6.93 1.76 -10.70
N PRO A 121 -6.15 1.55 -9.64
CA PRO A 121 -6.67 0.98 -8.40
C PRO A 121 -7.60 1.94 -7.67
N ARG A 122 -8.77 1.50 -7.21
CA ARG A 122 -9.70 2.39 -6.48
C ARG A 122 -9.24 2.74 -5.07
N LEU A 123 -8.31 1.96 -4.53
CA LEU A 123 -7.76 2.11 -3.19
C LEU A 123 -6.27 2.42 -3.26
N ALA A 124 -5.80 3.34 -2.42
CA ALA A 124 -4.39 3.63 -2.21
C ALA A 124 -3.95 3.16 -0.83
N VAL A 125 -2.72 2.64 -0.75
CA VAL A 125 -2.15 2.08 0.48
C VAL A 125 -1.00 2.95 0.95
N PHE A 126 -1.16 3.58 2.10
CA PHE A 126 -0.18 4.46 2.72
C PHE A 126 0.51 3.75 3.88
N SER A 127 1.79 4.04 4.09
CA SER A 127 2.53 3.56 5.26
C SER A 127 2.52 4.63 6.34
N LEU A 128 2.53 4.24 7.61
CA LEU A 128 2.73 5.22 8.70
C LEU A 128 4.07 5.97 8.61
N LYS A 129 5.05 5.43 7.87
CA LYS A 129 6.38 6.04 7.67
C LYS A 129 6.40 7.07 6.55
N SER A 130 5.41 7.05 5.65
CA SER A 130 5.40 7.91 4.46
C SER A 130 3.96 8.20 4.03
N PRO A 131 3.58 9.48 3.87
CA PRO A 131 2.24 9.86 3.43
C PRO A 131 2.02 9.58 1.93
N ASN A 132 3.02 9.11 1.20
CA ASN A 132 2.97 8.96 -0.25
C ASN A 132 2.71 7.52 -0.66
N PHE A 133 1.76 7.35 -1.58
CA PHE A 133 1.55 6.15 -2.37
C PHE A 133 1.90 6.44 -3.83
N GLU A 134 2.74 5.61 -4.45
CA GLU A 134 3.12 5.75 -5.85
C GLU A 134 3.23 4.39 -6.52
N ILE A 135 2.61 4.22 -7.69
CA ILE A 135 2.93 3.13 -8.62
C ILE A 135 3.54 3.77 -9.86
N SER A 136 4.76 3.40 -10.19
CA SER A 136 5.49 3.97 -11.32
C SER A 136 6.21 2.95 -12.19
N VAL A 137 6.26 3.26 -13.48
CA VAL A 137 7.07 2.59 -14.48
C VAL A 137 8.02 3.63 -15.07
N THR A 138 9.31 3.49 -14.77
CA THR A 138 10.33 4.46 -15.14
C THR A 138 11.31 3.85 -16.15
N ARG A 139 11.70 4.68 -17.11
CA ARG A 139 12.76 4.35 -18.07
C ARG A 139 14.11 4.54 -17.38
N SER A 140 14.91 3.48 -17.31
CA SER A 140 16.23 3.52 -16.69
C SER A 140 17.26 2.85 -17.59
N TYR A 141 18.45 3.44 -17.70
CA TYR A 141 19.57 2.82 -18.39
C TYR A 141 20.24 1.83 -17.45
N ASP A 142 20.33 0.57 -17.87
CA ASP A 142 21.08 -0.45 -17.15
C ASP A 142 22.50 -0.52 -17.69
N SER A 143 23.45 -0.12 -16.84
CA SER A 143 24.88 -0.06 -17.19
C SER A 143 25.51 -1.43 -17.44
N TYR A 144 24.97 -2.49 -16.85
CA TYR A 144 25.52 -3.84 -17.04
C TYR A 144 25.10 -4.44 -18.38
N SER A 145 23.83 -4.32 -18.75
CA SER A 145 23.33 -4.82 -20.04
C SER A 145 23.50 -3.84 -21.20
N GLY A 146 23.84 -2.57 -20.93
CA GLY A 146 23.92 -1.50 -21.93
C GLY A 146 22.57 -1.15 -22.57
N ARG A 147 21.45 -1.59 -21.95
CA ARG A 147 20.11 -1.46 -22.52
C ARG A 147 19.23 -0.57 -21.65
N THR A 148 18.29 0.10 -22.29
CA THR A 148 17.19 0.75 -21.58
C THR A 148 16.22 -0.31 -21.09
N VAL A 149 15.97 -0.33 -19.79
CA VAL A 149 14.97 -1.19 -19.15
C VAL A 149 13.87 -0.36 -18.49
N TRP A 150 12.65 -0.90 -18.51
CA TRP A 150 11.51 -0.31 -17.82
C TRP A 150 11.44 -0.89 -16.41
N ARG A 151 11.69 -0.06 -15.40
CA ARG A 151 11.67 -0.45 -13.99
C ARG A 151 10.30 -0.18 -13.38
N LYS A 152 9.74 -1.19 -12.73
CA LYS A 152 8.49 -1.10 -11.97
C LYS A 152 8.83 -0.76 -10.52
N LYS A 153 8.10 0.18 -9.92
CA LYS A 153 8.28 0.58 -8.52
C LYS A 153 6.93 0.83 -7.87
N ILE A 154 6.79 0.40 -6.62
CA ILE A 154 5.70 0.77 -5.72
C ILE A 154 6.26 1.43 -4.47
N VAL A 155 5.59 2.49 -4.01
CA VAL A 155 5.88 3.20 -2.75
C VAL A 155 4.55 3.30 -2.00
N PRO A 156 4.47 2.97 -0.71
CA PRO A 156 5.52 2.33 0.10
C PRO A 156 5.82 0.90 -0.39
N THR A 157 6.90 0.30 0.13
CA THR A 157 7.19 -1.12 -0.12
C THR A 157 6.09 -1.97 0.51
N LEU A 158 5.28 -2.63 -0.32
CA LEU A 158 4.19 -3.49 0.15
C LEU A 158 4.66 -4.96 0.30
N PRO A 159 3.99 -5.79 1.12
CA PRO A 159 4.14 -7.23 1.10
C PRO A 159 3.93 -7.83 -0.30
N ALA A 160 4.60 -8.95 -0.60
CA ALA A 160 4.58 -9.56 -1.93
C ALA A 160 3.16 -9.90 -2.41
N ASP A 161 2.30 -10.37 -1.49
CA ASP A 161 0.91 -10.72 -1.79
C ASP A 161 0.12 -9.47 -2.23
N LEU A 162 0.28 -8.34 -1.53
CA LEU A 162 -0.33 -7.06 -1.94
C LEU A 162 0.25 -6.54 -3.26
N GLN A 163 1.56 -6.64 -3.47
CA GLN A 163 2.16 -6.22 -4.74
C GLN A 163 1.61 -7.01 -5.93
N SER A 164 1.29 -8.29 -5.71
CA SER A 164 0.74 -9.15 -6.75
C SER A 164 -0.62 -8.67 -7.27
N CYS A 165 -1.41 -8.01 -6.42
CA CYS A 165 -2.69 -7.41 -6.79
C CYS A 165 -2.56 -6.24 -7.78
N TYR A 166 -1.37 -5.68 -8.01
CA TYR A 166 -1.15 -4.52 -8.90
C TYR A 166 -0.44 -4.88 -10.22
N LYS A 167 -0.31 -6.18 -10.55
CA LYS A 167 0.40 -6.64 -11.77
C LYS A 167 -0.20 -6.06 -13.05
N ASP A 168 -1.52 -6.02 -13.14
CA ASP A 168 -2.29 -5.46 -14.24
C ASP A 168 -2.10 -3.93 -14.36
N VAL A 169 -2.09 -3.21 -13.23
CA VAL A 169 -1.82 -1.76 -13.19
C VAL A 169 -0.42 -1.46 -13.74
N PHE A 170 0.58 -2.28 -13.38
CA PHE A 170 1.92 -2.15 -13.95
C PHE A 170 1.96 -2.42 -15.45
N SER A 171 1.21 -3.40 -15.95
CA SER A 171 1.11 -3.66 -17.38
C SER A 171 0.53 -2.45 -18.11
N LYS A 172 -0.56 -1.88 -17.60
CA LYS A 172 -1.20 -0.68 -18.14
C LYS A 172 -0.27 0.54 -18.13
N LEU A 173 0.40 0.80 -17.01
CA LEU A 173 1.37 1.90 -16.91
C LEU A 173 2.55 1.71 -17.87
N ASN A 174 3.00 0.47 -18.06
CA ASN A 174 4.08 0.16 -19.00
C ASN A 174 3.66 0.40 -20.45
N GLU A 175 2.42 0.10 -20.84
CA GLU A 175 1.89 0.44 -22.16
C GLU A 175 1.85 1.96 -22.39
N VAL A 176 1.33 2.70 -21.42
CA VAL A 176 1.29 4.17 -21.46
C VAL A 176 2.70 4.76 -21.54
N ALA A 177 3.64 4.22 -20.76
CA ALA A 177 5.02 4.65 -20.72
C ALA A 177 5.73 4.42 -22.06
N ARG A 178 5.53 3.23 -22.67
CA ARG A 178 6.08 2.89 -23.98
C ARG A 178 5.49 3.75 -25.09
N LYS A 179 4.18 3.97 -25.10
CA LYS A 179 3.49 4.79 -26.11
C LYS A 179 3.99 6.23 -26.12
N ASN A 180 4.30 6.78 -24.94
CA ASN A 180 4.72 8.17 -24.77
C ASN A 180 6.26 8.33 -24.68
N GLU A 181 7.01 7.24 -24.75
CA GLU A 181 8.46 7.15 -24.51
C GLU A 181 8.96 7.80 -23.21
N LYS A 182 8.07 7.96 -22.23
CA LYS A 182 8.29 8.66 -20.96
C LYS A 182 7.89 7.77 -19.79
N SER A 183 8.34 8.12 -18.58
CA SER A 183 7.85 7.47 -17.38
C SER A 183 6.33 7.69 -17.21
N ALA A 184 5.65 6.67 -16.72
CA ALA A 184 4.25 6.76 -16.31
C ALA A 184 4.15 6.48 -14.81
N LYS A 185 3.40 7.31 -14.09
CA LYS A 185 3.19 7.15 -12.66
C LYS A 185 1.80 7.61 -12.26
N VAL A 186 1.25 6.95 -11.26
CA VAL A 186 0.09 7.40 -10.49
C VAL A 186 0.57 7.62 -9.06
N ARG A 187 0.26 8.79 -8.48
CA ARG A 187 0.67 9.15 -7.13
C ARG A 187 -0.51 9.66 -6.33
N ALA A 188 -0.60 9.22 -5.09
CA ALA A 188 -1.47 9.81 -4.10
C ALA A 188 -0.70 10.24 -2.85
N THR A 189 -1.19 11.28 -2.17
CA THR A 189 -0.64 11.74 -0.89
C THR A 189 -1.75 11.81 0.14
N PHE A 190 -1.57 11.10 1.26
CA PHE A 190 -2.49 11.14 2.38
C PHE A 190 -2.33 12.48 3.12
N ALA A 191 -3.28 13.38 2.91
CA ALA A 191 -3.28 14.74 3.44
C ALA A 191 -4.34 14.98 4.53
N SER A 192 -4.78 13.90 5.19
CA SER A 192 -5.86 13.93 6.19
C SER A 192 -5.34 13.74 7.61
N LEU A 193 -6.05 14.29 8.60
CA LEU A 193 -5.70 14.11 10.00
C LEU A 193 -6.32 12.83 10.57
N ILE A 194 -5.50 12.06 11.28
CA ILE A 194 -5.94 10.88 12.02
C ILE A 194 -6.45 11.33 13.41
N PRO A 195 -7.70 11.00 13.78
CA PRO A 195 -8.24 11.33 15.10
C PRO A 195 -7.35 10.80 16.25
N GLY A 196 -7.33 11.51 17.39
CA GLY A 196 -6.50 11.13 18.53
C GLY A 196 -6.79 9.71 19.04
N SER A 197 -8.06 9.36 19.18
CA SER A 197 -8.51 8.02 19.56
C SER A 197 -8.02 6.93 18.61
N VAL A 198 -7.98 7.20 17.30
CA VAL A 198 -7.49 6.26 16.29
C VAL A 198 -5.97 6.15 16.34
N ARG A 199 -5.25 7.25 16.62
CA ARG A 199 -3.80 7.23 16.82
C ARG A 199 -3.40 6.35 18.00
N GLU A 200 -4.14 6.38 19.10
CA GLU A 200 -3.91 5.50 20.26
C GLU A 200 -4.08 4.02 19.88
N VAL A 201 -5.12 3.69 19.11
CA VAL A 201 -5.33 2.33 18.58
C VAL A 201 -4.18 1.90 17.68
N ILE A 202 -3.72 2.77 16.77
CA ILE A 202 -2.57 2.52 15.91
C ILE A 202 -1.30 2.26 16.72
N ILE A 203 -1.04 3.07 17.75
CA ILE A 203 0.14 2.92 18.62
C ILE A 203 0.10 1.57 19.34
N SER A 204 -1.05 1.16 19.87
CA SER A 204 -1.20 -0.16 20.51
C SER A 204 -0.97 -1.29 19.51
N ALA A 205 -1.63 -1.24 18.35
CA ALA A 205 -1.48 -2.23 17.29
C ALA A 205 -0.05 -2.32 16.74
N SER A 206 0.71 -1.22 16.72
CA SER A 206 2.08 -1.18 16.19
C SER A 206 3.08 -2.04 16.97
N LYS A 207 2.72 -2.44 18.20
CA LYS A 207 3.51 -3.37 19.02
C LYS A 207 3.30 -4.83 18.60
N GLU A 208 2.18 -5.12 17.94
CA GLU A 208 1.75 -6.47 17.59
C GLU A 208 2.05 -6.81 16.12
N PHE A 209 1.91 -5.82 15.23
CA PHE A 209 2.09 -5.98 13.79
C PHE A 209 3.48 -5.57 13.32
N LYS A 210 3.96 -6.23 12.25
CA LYS A 210 5.23 -5.90 11.60
C LYS A 210 5.18 -4.55 10.90
N ASP A 211 4.08 -4.29 10.20
CA ASP A 211 3.80 -3.03 9.53
C ASP A 211 2.32 -2.67 9.68
N ILE A 212 2.01 -1.37 9.62
CA ILE A 212 0.63 -0.86 9.60
C ILE A 212 0.47 0.04 8.38
N PHE A 213 -0.66 -0.14 7.71
CA PHE A 213 -1.04 0.61 6.54
C PHE A 213 -2.34 1.38 6.78
N ILE A 214 -2.46 2.52 6.13
CA ILE A 214 -3.72 3.27 5.99
C ILE A 214 -4.21 3.05 4.58
N ILE A 215 -5.45 2.62 4.42
CA ILE A 215 -6.09 2.44 3.12
C ILE A 215 -7.13 3.53 2.96
N ALA A 216 -7.05 4.26 1.86
CA ALA A 216 -8.04 5.29 1.53
C ALA A 216 -8.50 5.16 0.07
N GLN A 217 -9.71 5.63 -0.19
CA GLN A 217 -10.31 5.62 -1.51
C GLN A 217 -9.74 6.76 -2.37
N ILE A 218 -9.50 6.45 -3.65
CA ILE A 218 -9.15 7.41 -4.69
C ILE A 218 -10.26 7.40 -5.73
N ASP A 219 -10.90 8.54 -5.97
CA ASP A 219 -11.97 8.61 -6.96
C ASP A 219 -11.46 8.52 -8.39
N ARG A 220 -10.32 9.16 -8.62
CA ARG A 220 -9.78 9.35 -9.95
C ARG A 220 -8.28 9.52 -9.91
N TRP A 221 -7.60 8.79 -10.77
CA TRP A 221 -6.19 9.00 -11.04
C TRP A 221 -6.00 9.93 -12.22
N ASP A 222 -5.06 10.86 -12.05
CA ASP A 222 -4.51 11.66 -13.14
C ASP A 222 -3.02 11.34 -13.29
N LEU A 223 -2.63 10.89 -14.48
CA LEU A 223 -1.26 10.47 -14.75
C LEU A 223 -0.26 11.60 -14.54
N GLY A 224 0.80 11.31 -13.77
CA GLY A 224 1.88 12.26 -13.50
C GLY A 224 1.54 13.36 -12.49
N LYS A 225 0.30 13.44 -12.01
CA LYS A 225 -0.13 14.37 -10.97
C LYS A 225 -0.32 13.64 -9.64
N ASP A 226 -0.14 14.38 -8.56
CA ASP A 226 -0.38 13.89 -7.21
C ASP A 226 -1.86 14.09 -6.88
N VAL A 227 -2.54 13.03 -6.45
CA VAL A 227 -3.96 13.03 -6.09
C VAL A 227 -4.11 12.92 -4.58
N ASN A 228 -4.95 13.73 -3.96
CA ASN A 228 -5.27 13.57 -2.55
C ASN A 228 -6.52 12.68 -2.40
N PRO A 229 -6.52 11.68 -1.50
CA PRO A 229 -7.75 10.99 -1.12
C PRO A 229 -8.81 11.98 -0.68
N LYS A 230 -10.09 11.64 -0.89
CA LYS A 230 -11.18 12.46 -0.37
C LYS A 230 -11.10 12.53 1.15
N PRO A 231 -11.12 13.73 1.73
CA PRO A 231 -10.93 13.87 3.17
C PRO A 231 -12.21 13.59 3.99
N ASN A 232 -13.35 13.30 3.34
CA ASN A 232 -14.63 12.98 4.00
C ASN A 232 -15.09 11.55 3.65
N GLN A 233 -14.16 10.67 3.31
CA GLN A 233 -14.45 9.25 3.11
C GLN A 233 -13.70 8.48 4.17
N ASN A 234 -14.37 7.44 4.71
CA ASN A 234 -13.78 6.53 5.68
C ASN A 234 -12.37 6.11 5.22
N SER A 235 -11.48 5.85 6.17
CA SER A 235 -10.16 5.29 5.94
C SER A 235 -10.01 4.07 6.83
N LEU A 236 -9.28 3.06 6.35
CA LEU A 236 -9.06 1.83 7.09
C LEU A 236 -7.63 1.80 7.61
N VAL A 237 -7.47 1.30 8.82
CA VAL A 237 -6.18 0.93 9.39
C VAL A 237 -6.05 -0.58 9.30
N VAL A 238 -5.03 -1.05 8.59
CA VAL A 238 -4.77 -2.48 8.39
C VAL A 238 -3.38 -2.83 8.91
N GLY A 239 -3.31 -3.80 9.82
CA GLY A 239 -2.08 -4.36 10.36
C GLY A 239 -1.61 -5.55 9.55
N TYR A 240 -0.30 -5.67 9.32
CA TYR A 240 0.33 -6.81 8.68
C TYR A 240 1.21 -7.56 9.67
N ASP A 241 0.91 -8.83 9.91
CA ASP A 241 1.63 -9.67 10.88
C ASP A 241 2.84 -10.42 10.29
N GLY A 242 3.10 -10.25 8.98
CA GLY A 242 4.09 -11.01 8.24
C GLY A 242 3.53 -12.11 7.34
N VAL A 243 2.23 -12.39 7.44
CA VAL A 243 1.52 -13.43 6.69
C VAL A 243 0.15 -12.94 6.21
N ASN A 244 -0.65 -12.37 7.11
CA ASN A 244 -2.02 -11.94 6.92
C ASN A 244 -2.18 -10.43 7.16
N HIS A 245 -3.28 -9.89 6.64
CA HIS A 245 -3.70 -8.52 6.87
C HIS A 245 -4.94 -8.49 7.75
N TRP A 246 -4.94 -7.62 8.74
CA TRP A 246 -5.97 -7.55 9.78
C TRP A 246 -6.54 -6.15 9.83
N LEU A 247 -7.86 -6.03 9.74
CA LEU A 247 -8.57 -4.78 9.93
C LEU A 247 -8.51 -4.39 11.40
N VAL A 248 -7.74 -3.34 11.71
CA VAL A 248 -7.55 -2.83 13.07
C VAL A 248 -8.70 -1.91 13.45
N THR A 249 -8.99 -0.93 12.58
CA THR A 249 -10.10 0.01 12.78
C THR A 249 -10.46 0.71 11.47
N ALA A 250 -11.65 1.28 11.42
CA ALA A 250 -12.09 2.21 10.39
C ALA A 250 -12.35 3.58 11.03
N PHE A 251 -12.02 4.66 10.34
CA PHE A 251 -12.21 6.01 10.86
C PHE A 251 -12.59 7.00 9.78
N ASP A 252 -13.31 8.04 10.15
CA ASP A 252 -13.55 9.19 9.29
C ASP A 252 -12.38 10.18 9.45
N PRO A 253 -11.55 10.40 8.41
CA PRO A 253 -10.52 11.42 8.46
C PRO A 253 -11.14 12.80 8.66
N THR A 254 -10.52 13.64 9.48
CA THR A 254 -10.87 15.06 9.49
C THR A 254 -9.99 15.79 8.50
N SER A 255 -10.58 16.54 7.56
CA SER A 255 -9.80 17.41 6.66
C SER A 255 -9.01 18.45 7.47
N VAL A 256 -7.78 18.76 7.03
CA VAL A 256 -6.95 19.82 7.65
C VAL A 256 -7.70 21.16 7.65
N ASP A 257 -8.44 21.46 6.59
CA ASP A 257 -9.23 22.69 6.47
C ASP A 257 -10.36 22.77 7.50
N SER A 258 -10.99 21.64 7.87
CA SER A 258 -12.02 21.62 8.91
C SER A 258 -11.42 21.86 10.29
N CYS A 259 -10.24 21.31 10.57
CA CYS A 259 -9.51 21.64 11.79
C CYS A 259 -9.09 23.12 11.82
N ALA A 260 -8.58 23.66 10.70
CA ALA A 260 -8.20 25.07 10.61
C ALA A 260 -9.39 26.01 10.89
N LYS A 261 -10.58 25.70 10.35
CA LYS A 261 -11.81 26.46 10.63
C LYS A 261 -12.22 26.40 12.10
N MET A 262 -12.11 25.25 12.75
CA MET A 262 -12.37 25.13 14.20
C MET A 262 -11.45 26.04 15.04
N PHE A 263 -10.20 26.24 14.63
CA PHE A 263 -9.29 27.15 15.33
C PHE A 263 -9.54 28.64 15.01
N VAL A 264 -10.03 28.95 13.79
CA VAL A 264 -10.39 30.32 13.41
C VAL A 264 -11.65 30.79 14.13
N ASP A 265 -12.65 29.92 14.31
CA ASP A 265 -13.90 30.26 15.00
C ASP A 265 -13.75 30.35 16.53
N VAL A 266 -12.67 29.79 17.09
CA VAL A 266 -12.31 29.87 18.52
C VAL A 266 -11.34 31.03 18.81
N ALA A 267 -10.85 31.74 17.79
CA ALA A 267 -10.08 32.95 18.02
C ALA A 267 -10.95 33.95 18.79
N PRO A 268 -10.57 34.37 20.01
CA PRO A 268 -11.36 35.33 20.76
C PRO A 268 -11.49 36.58 19.92
N LYS A 269 -12.74 37.01 19.68
CA LYS A 269 -13.03 38.33 19.14
C LYS A 269 -12.40 39.34 20.09
N TYR A 270 -11.15 39.73 19.83
CA TYR A 270 -10.51 40.81 20.53
C TYR A 270 -11.31 42.06 20.19
N ASP A 271 -12.13 42.46 21.15
CA ASP A 271 -12.98 43.64 21.07
C ASP A 271 -12.06 44.86 20.92
N ALA A 272 -12.10 45.49 19.75
CA ALA A 272 -11.24 46.60 19.37
C ALA A 272 -11.63 47.92 20.06
N THR A 273 -12.08 47.86 21.31
CA THR A 273 -12.56 49.02 22.09
C THR A 273 -11.51 49.57 23.08
N LEU A 274 -10.36 48.93 23.24
CA LEU A 274 -9.28 49.42 24.13
C LEU A 274 -8.21 50.30 23.44
N SER A 275 -8.34 50.63 22.15
CA SER A 275 -7.36 51.48 21.41
C SER A 275 -7.60 53.00 21.52
N LYS A 276 -8.33 53.48 22.54
CA LYS A 276 -8.51 54.92 22.78
C LYS A 276 -8.37 55.30 24.25
N LYS A 277 -7.17 55.17 24.80
CA LYS A 277 -6.68 56.05 25.89
C LYS A 277 -5.19 55.80 26.10
N GLY A 278 -4.37 56.73 25.61
CA GLY A 278 -2.91 56.67 25.78
C GLY A 278 -2.13 57.59 24.85
N LYS A 279 -2.65 58.79 24.57
CA LYS A 279 -1.81 59.88 24.06
C LYS A 279 -0.98 60.43 25.23
N SER A 280 0.32 60.58 25.00
CA SER A 280 1.25 61.56 25.59
C SER A 280 2.45 60.95 26.32
N ALA A 281 3.58 60.85 25.63
CA ALA A 281 4.88 61.30 26.15
C ALA A 281 5.97 61.23 25.05
N LYS A 282 6.36 62.43 24.57
CA LYS A 282 7.73 62.92 24.31
C LYS A 282 8.82 61.88 23.99
N SER A 283 9.34 61.85 22.76
CA SER A 283 10.53 62.63 22.31
C SER A 283 11.81 62.29 23.08
N THR A 284 12.74 61.56 22.46
CA THR A 284 14.18 61.90 22.44
C THR A 284 14.87 61.22 21.25
N THR A 285 15.60 62.03 20.51
CA THR A 285 16.37 61.74 19.30
C THR A 285 17.84 61.53 19.68
N VAL A 286 18.46 60.37 19.36
CA VAL A 286 19.91 60.14 19.17
C VAL A 286 20.00 58.75 18.48
N GLY A 287 20.81 58.42 17.49
CA GLY A 287 21.91 59.05 16.78
C GLY A 287 22.50 57.96 15.87
N SER A 288 23.03 58.39 14.73
CA SER A 288 23.65 57.56 13.69
C SER A 288 24.86 56.76 14.18
N ALA A 289 25.00 55.50 13.74
CA ALA A 289 26.29 54.87 13.53
C ALA A 289 26.23 53.87 12.38
N LYS A 290 26.89 54.26 11.27
CA LYS A 290 27.40 53.36 10.23
C LYS A 290 28.41 52.40 10.86
N GLU A 291 28.39 51.13 10.51
CA GLU A 291 29.64 50.40 10.34
C GLU A 291 29.55 49.28 9.31
N SER A 292 30.55 49.29 8.44
CA SER A 292 30.83 48.42 7.32
C SER A 292 31.56 47.16 7.78
N GLY A 293 31.23 46.00 7.20
CA GLY A 293 32.01 44.78 7.39
C GLY A 293 31.81 43.76 6.27
N LYS A 294 32.67 43.83 5.24
CA LYS A 294 32.85 42.77 4.23
C LYS A 294 33.65 41.62 4.86
N ALA A 295 33.22 40.37 4.65
CA ALA A 295 34.12 39.23 4.58
C ALA A 295 33.53 38.10 3.72
N LYS A 296 34.36 37.59 2.81
CA LYS A 296 34.10 36.55 1.80
C LYS A 296 34.34 35.13 2.39
N PRO A 297 33.97 34.05 1.65
CA PRO A 297 33.77 32.72 2.21
C PRO A 297 35.06 31.88 2.27
N GLY A 298 35.17 31.08 3.33
CA GLY A 298 36.15 30.00 3.46
C GLY A 298 35.58 28.70 2.91
N ARG A 299 36.31 28.11 1.96
CA ARG A 299 36.11 26.79 1.36
C ARG A 299 37.13 25.86 2.04
N LEU A 300 36.70 24.74 2.63
CA LEU A 300 37.60 23.68 3.08
C LEU A 300 36.97 22.31 2.82
N TYR A 301 37.76 21.53 2.06
CA TYR A 301 37.85 20.07 1.86
C TYR A 301 36.58 19.26 1.54
#